data_AF-A0A7Y5MTH3-F1
#
_entry.id   AF-A0A7Y5MTH3-F1
#
_cell.length_a   1.000
_cell.length_b   1.000
_cell.length_c   1.000
_cell.angle_alpha   90.00
_cell.angle_beta   90.00
_cell.angle_gamma   90.00
#
_symmetry.space_group_name_H-M   'P 1'
#
loop_
_entity.id
_entity.type
_entity.pdbx_description
1 polymer ?
#
loop_
_entity_poly.entity_id
_entity_poly.type
_entity_poly.pdbx_seq_one_letter_code
_entity_poly.pdbx_strand_id
1 'polypeptide(L)'
;MSTPRSLLYYLLFVAVALSVFFPFIRDRYVDNVFWSDAEGYYLYLPAIAIHGGFDKVPVRTPYQFEHYPGTDKHFTKYTYGVSILQAPFFFVAHAYAKWSGGPATGYERPYIHLIRVAGIFYLLLGLWFSGLVLNRMGFSGAITVITLAAVLLGTNLLHYAAHEPSMSHIYSFALFAWLLYALPGFYRTPGVGR
;
A
#
# COMPACT_ATOMS: atom_id res chain seq x y z
N MET A 1 -21.87 13.01 28.47
CA MET A 1 -20.85 13.79 27.76
C MET A 1 -20.54 13.07 26.46
N SER A 2 -20.93 13.62 25.31
CA SER A 2 -20.64 13.01 24.01
C SER A 2 -19.14 13.12 23.74
N THR A 3 -18.46 11.99 23.57
CA THR A 3 -17.04 11.96 23.19
C THR A 3 -16.89 12.76 21.88
N PRO A 4 -15.95 13.73 21.80
CA PRO A 4 -15.75 14.50 20.58
C PRO A 4 -15.48 13.54 19.42
N ARG A 5 -16.17 13.71 18.29
CA ARG A 5 -16.05 12.81 17.13
C ARG A 5 -14.57 12.59 16.75
N SER A 6 -13.76 13.65 16.81
CA SER A 6 -12.32 13.63 16.56
C SER A 6 -11.52 12.70 17.48
N LEU A 7 -11.90 12.54 18.75
CA LEU A 7 -11.19 11.67 19.69
C LEU A 7 -11.37 10.20 19.31
N LEU A 8 -12.58 9.79 18.92
CA LEU A 8 -12.84 8.40 18.50
C LEU A 8 -12.07 8.05 17.22
N TYR A 9 -11.98 8.99 16.26
CA TYR A 9 -11.13 8.81 15.09
C TYR A 9 -9.66 8.66 15.48
N TYR A 10 -9.15 9.57 16.30
CA TYR A 10 -7.76 9.52 16.75
C TYR A 10 -7.41 8.19 17.41
N LEU A 11 -8.26 7.72 18.33
CA LEU A 11 -8.05 6.44 19.02
C LEU A 11 -8.08 5.25 18.07
N LEU A 12 -9.00 5.22 17.10
CA LEU A 12 -9.02 4.18 16.07
C LEU A 12 -7.72 4.21 15.25
N PHE A 13 -7.33 5.39 14.74
CA PHE A 13 -6.12 5.55 13.93
C PHE A 13 -4.86 5.11 14.68
N VAL A 14 -4.72 5.50 15.95
CA VAL A 14 -3.62 5.05 16.80
C VAL A 14 -3.67 3.54 17.00
N ALA A 15 -4.85 2.97 17.26
CA ALA A 15 -4.99 1.53 17.46
C ALA A 15 -4.60 0.72 16.21
N VAL A 16 -5.03 1.13 15.00
CA VAL A 16 -4.62 0.41 13.77
C VAL A 16 -3.15 0.67 13.44
N ALA A 17 -2.63 1.88 13.68
CA ALA A 17 -1.21 2.12 13.55
C ALA A 17 -0.44 1.14 14.44
N LEU A 18 -0.74 1.07 15.75
CA LEU A 18 -0.05 0.19 16.68
C LEU A 18 -0.17 -1.30 16.29
N SER A 19 -1.34 -1.77 15.84
CA SER A 19 -1.54 -3.16 15.47
C SER A 19 -0.71 -3.59 14.25
N VAL A 20 -0.47 -2.66 13.30
CA VAL A 20 0.35 -2.90 12.11
C VAL A 20 1.83 -2.60 12.36
N PHE A 21 2.14 -1.61 13.21
CA PHE A 21 3.51 -1.28 13.61
C PHE A 21 4.15 -2.34 14.51
N PHE A 22 3.37 -3.11 15.28
CA PHE A 22 3.91 -4.14 16.15
C PHE A 22 4.63 -5.28 15.39
N PRO A 23 4.04 -5.91 14.35
CA PRO A 23 4.76 -6.82 13.46
C PRO A 23 5.93 -6.16 12.73
N PHE A 24 5.83 -4.85 12.43
CA PHE A 24 6.90 -4.08 11.81
C PHE A 24 8.15 -4.01 12.67
N ILE A 25 8.01 -3.61 13.94
CA ILE A 25 9.13 -3.49 14.89
C ILE A 25 9.79 -4.85 15.16
N ARG A 26 9.02 -5.94 15.08
CA ARG A 26 9.51 -7.30 15.31
C ARG A 26 10.14 -7.95 14.07
N ASP A 27 10.29 -7.23 12.96
CA ASP A 27 10.76 -7.77 11.69
C ASP A 27 10.01 -9.04 11.25
N ARG A 28 8.73 -9.15 11.63
CA ARG A 28 7.85 -10.23 11.19
C ARG A 28 7.47 -9.98 9.74
N TYR A 29 7.42 -11.05 8.95
CA TYR A 29 6.92 -11.07 7.56
C TYR A 29 7.74 -10.23 6.57
N VAL A 30 9.02 -9.99 6.86
CA VAL A 30 9.96 -9.28 5.95
C VAL A 30 10.05 -9.97 4.59
N ASP A 31 10.05 -11.30 4.57
CA ASP A 31 10.12 -12.08 3.33
C ASP A 31 8.84 -11.97 2.47
N ASN A 32 7.69 -11.66 3.09
CA ASN A 32 6.42 -11.57 2.39
C ASN A 32 6.25 -10.26 1.60
N VAL A 33 7.12 -9.27 1.83
CA VAL A 33 7.01 -7.95 1.18
C VAL A 33 7.34 -8.04 -0.31
N PHE A 34 8.25 -8.92 -0.71
CA PHE A 34 8.59 -9.18 -2.11
C PHE A 34 8.45 -10.68 -2.39
N TRP A 35 7.22 -11.16 -2.26
CA TRP A 35 6.86 -12.56 -2.46
C TRP A 35 5.60 -12.68 -3.32
N SER A 36 5.53 -13.70 -4.15
CA SER A 36 4.40 -13.95 -5.04
C SER A 36 4.12 -12.72 -5.94
N ASP A 37 2.84 -12.46 -6.16
CA ASP A 37 2.26 -11.34 -6.88
C ASP A 37 2.81 -9.98 -6.44
N ALA A 38 3.14 -9.83 -5.15
CA ALA A 38 3.71 -8.59 -4.63
C ALA A 38 5.03 -8.22 -5.29
N GLU A 39 5.88 -9.21 -5.59
CA GLU A 39 7.09 -8.96 -6.37
C GLU A 39 6.75 -8.54 -7.81
N GLY A 40 5.72 -9.16 -8.39
CA GLY A 40 5.16 -8.83 -9.70
C GLY A 40 4.78 -7.36 -9.83
N TYR A 41 4.07 -6.88 -8.82
CA TYR A 41 3.67 -5.49 -8.69
C TYR A 41 4.85 -4.54 -8.49
N TYR A 42 5.90 -4.97 -7.79
CA TYR A 42 7.02 -4.14 -7.34
C TYR A 42 8.13 -4.00 -8.39
N LEU A 43 8.41 -5.04 -9.18
CA LEU A 43 9.60 -5.15 -10.03
C LEU A 43 9.82 -3.99 -11.02
N TYR A 44 8.76 -3.27 -11.40
CA TYR A 44 8.84 -2.09 -12.27
C TYR A 44 9.72 -0.99 -11.68
N LEU A 45 9.71 -0.82 -10.36
CA LEU A 45 10.49 0.20 -9.66
C LEU A 45 12.00 -0.05 -9.79
N PRO A 46 12.57 -1.19 -9.32
CA PRO A 46 13.98 -1.46 -9.49
C PRO A 46 14.38 -1.60 -10.98
N ALA A 47 13.51 -2.14 -11.85
CA ALA A 47 13.77 -2.22 -13.29
C ALA A 47 14.14 -0.86 -13.89
N ILE A 48 13.24 0.11 -13.71
CA ILE A 48 13.36 1.41 -14.35
C ILE A 48 14.38 2.30 -13.63
N ALA A 49 14.36 2.31 -12.29
CA ALA A 49 15.15 3.24 -11.51
C ALA A 49 16.60 2.81 -11.26
N ILE A 50 16.90 1.50 -11.29
CA ILE A 50 18.19 0.96 -10.84
C ILE A 50 18.88 0.17 -11.95
N HIS A 51 18.16 -0.76 -12.58
CA HIS A 51 18.77 -1.77 -13.46
C HIS A 51 18.77 -1.39 -14.95
N GLY A 52 18.18 -0.25 -15.30
CA GLY A 52 18.16 0.27 -16.67
C GLY A 52 17.30 -0.55 -17.63
N GLY A 53 16.31 -1.27 -17.11
CA GLY A 53 15.44 -2.18 -17.86
C GLY A 53 15.07 -3.42 -17.07
N PHE A 54 14.16 -4.22 -17.63
CA PHE A 54 13.63 -5.43 -16.98
C PHE A 54 14.57 -6.63 -17.09
N ASP A 55 15.49 -6.64 -18.06
CA ASP A 55 16.34 -7.81 -18.35
C ASP A 55 17.36 -8.11 -17.23
N LYS A 56 17.66 -7.14 -16.37
CA LYS A 56 18.72 -7.22 -15.34
C LYS A 56 18.20 -7.24 -13.91
N VAL A 57 16.88 -7.18 -13.72
CA VAL A 57 16.28 -7.15 -12.38
C VAL A 57 16.35 -8.52 -11.75
N PRO A 58 16.84 -8.65 -10.51
CA PRO A 58 16.80 -9.92 -9.80
C PRO A 58 15.34 -10.27 -9.46
N VAL A 59 14.88 -11.43 -9.93
CA VAL A 59 13.57 -12.00 -9.58
C VAL A 59 13.77 -13.01 -8.44
N ARG A 60 13.09 -12.80 -7.31
CA ARG A 60 13.20 -13.61 -6.09
C ARG A 60 12.21 -14.77 -6.05
N THR A 61 11.13 -14.71 -6.83
CA THR A 61 10.09 -15.75 -6.92
C THR A 61 10.03 -16.39 -8.32
N PRO A 62 11.10 -17.10 -8.74
CA PRO A 62 11.27 -17.56 -10.13
C PRO A 62 10.12 -18.44 -10.62
N TYR A 63 9.48 -19.22 -9.74
CA TYR A 63 8.35 -20.08 -10.08
C TYR A 63 7.09 -19.32 -10.53
N GLN A 64 7.02 -18.01 -10.31
CA GLN A 64 5.89 -17.18 -10.72
C GLN A 64 6.10 -16.38 -12.00
N PHE A 65 7.36 -16.28 -12.44
CA PHE A 65 7.75 -15.56 -13.62
C PHE A 65 8.29 -16.57 -14.64
N GLU A 66 7.36 -17.19 -15.36
CA GLU A 66 7.72 -18.12 -16.42
C GLU A 66 8.50 -17.41 -17.54
N HIS A 67 9.37 -18.17 -18.19
CA HIS A 67 10.05 -17.69 -19.38
C HIS A 67 9.04 -17.53 -20.52
N TYR A 68 9.18 -16.45 -21.29
CA TYR A 68 8.43 -16.32 -22.52
C TYR A 68 8.92 -17.38 -23.52
N PRO A 69 8.02 -18.19 -24.13
CA PRO A 69 8.42 -19.31 -24.99
C PRO A 69 9.48 -18.92 -26.04
N GLY A 70 10.58 -19.67 -26.07
CA GLY A 70 11.69 -19.43 -27.00
C GLY A 70 12.65 -18.29 -26.61
N THR A 71 12.58 -17.77 -25.38
CA THR A 71 13.49 -16.74 -24.88
C THR A 71 13.91 -17.00 -23.42
N ASP A 72 15.03 -16.43 -23.00
CA ASP A 72 15.44 -16.41 -21.59
C ASP A 72 14.77 -15.27 -20.79
N LYS A 73 13.81 -14.55 -21.39
CA LYS A 73 13.14 -13.41 -20.75
C LYS A 73 12.01 -13.87 -19.85
N HIS A 74 11.95 -13.33 -18.65
CA HIS A 74 10.83 -13.53 -17.75
C HIS A 74 9.62 -12.72 -18.19
N PHE A 75 8.45 -13.36 -18.24
CA PHE A 75 7.17 -12.69 -18.47
C PHE A 75 6.51 -12.36 -17.13
N THR A 76 6.08 -11.10 -16.96
CA THR A 76 5.22 -10.70 -15.84
C THR A 76 3.79 -10.48 -16.33
N LYS A 77 2.85 -11.18 -15.71
CA LYS A 77 1.40 -10.95 -15.91
C LYS A 77 0.86 -9.78 -15.07
N TYR A 78 1.67 -9.27 -14.15
CA TYR A 78 1.26 -8.27 -13.16
C TYR A 78 1.45 -6.87 -13.73
N THR A 79 0.47 -5.98 -13.50
CA THR A 79 0.51 -4.59 -13.96
C THR A 79 1.21 -3.68 -12.95
N TYR A 80 1.64 -2.49 -13.41
CA TYR A 80 2.46 -1.55 -12.62
C TYR A 80 1.67 -0.63 -11.68
N GLY A 81 0.34 -0.80 -11.55
CA GLY A 81 -0.51 0.14 -10.80
C GLY A 81 -0.10 0.32 -9.33
N VAL A 82 0.23 -0.79 -8.65
CA VAL A 82 0.74 -0.76 -7.27
C VAL A 82 2.14 -0.13 -7.19
N SER A 83 3.00 -0.38 -8.19
CA SER A 83 4.32 0.26 -8.29
C SER A 83 4.23 1.79 -8.28
N ILE A 84 3.25 2.38 -8.97
CA ILE A 84 3.06 3.85 -8.97
C ILE A 84 2.85 4.37 -7.55
N LEU A 85 2.01 3.69 -6.78
CA LEU A 85 1.67 4.07 -5.41
C LEU A 85 2.84 3.83 -4.45
N GLN A 86 3.65 2.81 -4.71
CA GLN A 86 4.86 2.50 -3.95
C GLN A 86 6.05 3.41 -4.31
N ALA A 87 6.05 4.02 -5.50
CA ALA A 87 7.15 4.83 -6.03
C ALA A 87 7.70 5.89 -5.06
N PRO A 88 6.89 6.77 -4.42
CA PRO A 88 7.44 7.78 -3.51
C PRO A 88 8.21 7.16 -2.34
N PHE A 89 7.72 6.05 -1.78
CA PHE A 89 8.38 5.35 -0.67
C PHE A 89 9.64 4.64 -1.14
N PHE A 90 9.60 4.03 -2.32
CA PHE A 90 10.74 3.42 -2.97
C PHE A 90 11.88 4.42 -3.21
N PHE A 91 11.58 5.60 -3.76
CA PHE A 91 12.61 6.60 -4.03
C PHE A 91 13.23 7.16 -2.76
N VAL A 92 12.45 7.30 -1.68
CA VAL A 92 12.99 7.64 -0.36
C VAL A 92 13.94 6.54 0.14
N ALA A 93 13.56 5.27 0.03
CA ALA A 93 14.43 4.15 0.38
C ALA A 93 15.70 4.11 -0.48
N HIS A 94 15.58 4.38 -1.77
CA HIS A 94 16.69 4.39 -2.71
C HIS A 94 17.68 5.52 -2.40
N ALA A 95 17.18 6.73 -2.13
CA ALA A 95 18.00 7.86 -1.72
C ALA A 95 18.75 7.55 -0.41
N TYR A 96 18.06 6.96 0.57
CA TYR A 96 18.67 6.53 1.83
C TYR A 96 19.74 5.45 1.63
N ALA A 97 19.48 4.43 0.81
CA ALA A 97 20.44 3.36 0.53
C ALA A 97 21.72 3.91 -0.11
N LYS A 98 21.60 4.82 -1.08
CA LYS A 98 22.74 5.51 -1.71
C LYS A 98 23.49 6.39 -0.72
N TRP A 99 22.78 7.17 0.09
CA TRP A 99 23.39 8.07 1.07
C TRP A 99 24.15 7.31 2.18
N SER A 100 23.61 6.18 2.64
CA SER A 100 24.23 5.35 3.67
C SER A 100 25.41 4.50 3.17
N GLY A 101 25.72 4.52 1.86
CA GLY A 101 26.79 3.72 1.26
C GLY A 101 26.49 2.21 1.21
N GLY A 102 25.24 1.81 1.47
CA GLY A 102 24.82 0.41 1.42
C GLY A 102 24.46 -0.06 0.00
N PRO A 103 24.19 -1.37 -0.18
CA PRO A 103 23.67 -1.90 -1.43
C PRO A 103 22.32 -1.26 -1.77
N ALA A 104 22.15 -0.87 -3.04
CA ALA A 104 20.97 -0.18 -3.53
C ALA A 104 20.37 -0.94 -4.74
N THR A 105 20.15 -2.24 -4.60
CA THR A 105 19.60 -3.09 -5.67
C THR A 105 18.07 -3.01 -5.77
N GLY A 106 17.42 -2.49 -4.72
CA GLY A 106 15.96 -2.38 -4.65
C GLY A 106 15.31 -3.41 -3.76
N TYR A 107 16.06 -4.29 -3.10
CA TYR A 107 15.51 -5.41 -2.33
C TYR A 107 16.04 -5.48 -0.90
N GLU A 108 16.91 -4.55 -0.53
CA GLU A 108 17.48 -4.45 0.81
C GLU A 108 16.45 -3.97 1.84
N ARG A 109 16.80 -4.10 3.12
CA ARG A 109 15.93 -3.71 4.25
C ARG A 109 15.30 -2.32 4.12
N PRO A 110 16.00 -1.25 3.69
CA PRO A 110 15.37 0.06 3.54
C PRO A 110 14.16 0.04 2.60
N TYR A 111 14.25 -0.67 1.46
CA TYR A 111 13.13 -0.81 0.53
C TYR A 111 11.98 -1.56 1.18
N ILE A 112 12.27 -2.70 1.82
CA ILE A 112 11.27 -3.49 2.52
C ILE A 112 10.53 -2.62 3.55
N HIS A 113 11.24 -1.90 4.41
CA HIS A 113 10.63 -1.07 5.44
C HIS A 113 9.77 0.05 4.85
N LEU A 114 10.25 0.77 3.84
CA LEU A 114 9.50 1.88 3.25
C LEU A 114 8.28 1.39 2.47
N ILE A 115 8.33 0.22 1.84
CA ILE A 115 7.15 -0.38 1.21
C ILE A 115 6.11 -0.83 2.25
N ARG A 116 6.53 -1.34 3.41
CA ARG A 116 5.60 -1.58 4.53
C ARG A 116 4.95 -0.28 5.03
N VAL A 117 5.73 0.80 5.11
CA VAL A 117 5.21 2.14 5.44
C VAL A 117 4.21 2.61 4.38
N ALA A 118 4.46 2.35 3.09
CA ALA A 118 3.50 2.62 2.02
C ALA A 118 2.17 1.89 2.29
N GLY A 119 2.22 0.61 2.64
CA GLY A 119 1.01 -0.15 2.95
C GLY A 119 0.22 0.41 4.13
N ILE A 120 0.90 0.79 5.22
CA ILE A 120 0.26 1.46 6.37
C ILE A 120 -0.36 2.79 5.93
N PHE A 121 0.39 3.59 5.16
CA PHE A 121 -0.08 4.88 4.66
C PHE A 121 -1.37 4.73 3.85
N TYR A 122 -1.41 3.81 2.89
CA TYR A 122 -2.61 3.59 2.07
C TYR A 122 -3.77 2.97 2.85
N LEU A 123 -3.52 2.10 3.82
CA LEU A 123 -4.56 1.63 4.74
C LEU A 123 -5.23 2.80 5.47
N LEU A 124 -4.42 3.66 6.11
CA LEU A 124 -4.90 4.81 6.85
C LEU A 124 -5.64 5.80 5.93
N LEU A 125 -5.12 6.02 4.72
CA LEU A 125 -5.75 6.86 3.72
C LEU A 125 -7.12 6.32 3.29
N GLY A 126 -7.25 5.01 3.08
CA GLY A 126 -8.52 4.38 2.73
C GLY A 126 -9.55 4.42 3.87
N LEU A 127 -9.12 4.20 5.11
CA LEU A 127 -9.98 4.34 6.29
C LEU A 127 -10.42 5.80 6.47
N TRP A 128 -9.52 6.76 6.22
CA TRP A 128 -9.84 8.18 6.28
C TRP A 128 -10.91 8.57 5.26
N PHE A 129 -10.73 8.25 3.98
CA PHE A 129 -11.72 8.55 2.96
C PHE A 129 -13.06 7.86 3.21
N SER A 130 -13.03 6.61 3.66
CA SER A 130 -14.25 5.88 4.07
C SER A 130 -14.98 6.61 5.21
N GLY A 131 -14.23 7.09 6.20
CA GLY A 131 -14.79 7.91 7.28
C GLY A 131 -15.37 9.24 6.79
N LEU A 132 -14.71 9.90 5.83
CA LEU A 132 -15.24 11.12 5.21
C LEU A 132 -16.54 10.87 4.44
N VAL A 133 -16.64 9.75 3.72
CA VAL A 133 -17.88 9.33 3.04
C VAL A 133 -19.01 9.14 4.06
N LEU A 134 -18.78 8.37 5.13
CA LEU A 134 -19.78 8.12 6.17
C LEU A 134 -20.22 9.41 6.87
N ASN A 135 -19.29 10.30 7.19
CA ASN A 135 -19.63 11.61 7.76
C ASN A 135 -20.48 12.46 6.80
N ARG A 136 -20.16 12.44 5.50
CA ARG A 136 -20.94 13.18 4.48
C ARG A 136 -22.36 12.63 4.33
N MET A 137 -22.57 11.35 4.60
CA MET A 137 -23.90 10.72 4.64
C MET A 137 -24.67 11.05 5.93
N GLY A 138 -24.07 11.75 6.90
CA GLY A 138 -24.73 12.18 8.14
C GLY A 138 -24.61 11.19 9.30
N PHE A 139 -23.78 10.15 9.17
CA PHE A 139 -23.59 9.19 10.26
C PHE A 139 -22.85 9.82 11.46
N SER A 140 -23.14 9.30 12.66
CA SER A 140 -22.46 9.74 13.88
C SER A 140 -21.00 9.25 13.91
N GLY A 141 -20.16 9.90 14.73
CA GLY A 141 -18.77 9.47 14.90
C GLY A 141 -18.64 8.05 15.44
N ALA A 142 -19.53 7.64 16.35
CA ALA A 142 -19.56 6.29 16.90
C ALA A 142 -19.89 5.25 15.83
N ILE A 143 -20.95 5.48 15.04
CA ILE A 143 -21.32 4.58 13.93
C ILE A 143 -20.16 4.49 12.94
N THR A 144 -19.58 5.62 12.56
CA THR A 144 -18.47 5.64 11.62
C THR A 144 -17.28 4.81 12.12
N VAL A 145 -16.87 4.99 13.37
CA VAL A 145 -15.75 4.24 13.95
C VAL A 145 -16.05 2.75 14.05
N ILE A 146 -17.26 2.37 14.47
CA ILE A 146 -17.68 0.96 14.52
C ILE A 146 -17.65 0.35 13.12
N THR A 147 -18.17 1.05 12.10
CA THR A 147 -18.15 0.57 10.72
C THR A 147 -16.72 0.42 10.19
N LEU A 148 -15.85 1.42 10.42
CA LEU A 148 -14.45 1.33 9.99
C LEU A 148 -13.71 0.18 10.69
N ALA A 149 -13.94 -0.01 11.99
CA ALA A 149 -13.39 -1.14 12.74
C ALA A 149 -13.92 -2.49 12.21
N ALA A 150 -15.21 -2.58 11.89
CA ALA A 150 -15.81 -3.78 11.30
C ALA A 150 -15.24 -4.09 9.91
N VAL A 151 -15.00 -3.09 9.07
CA VAL A 151 -14.32 -3.29 7.77
C VAL A 151 -12.88 -3.77 7.97
N LEU A 152 -12.14 -3.15 8.89
CA LEU A 152 -10.75 -3.52 9.15
C LEU A 152 -10.60 -4.94 9.71
N LEU A 153 -11.40 -5.28 10.73
CA LEU A 153 -11.28 -6.51 11.51
C LEU A 153 -12.14 -7.66 10.97
N GLY A 154 -13.25 -7.34 10.31
CA GLY A 154 -14.19 -8.31 9.73
C GLY A 154 -13.85 -8.71 8.29
N THR A 155 -12.78 -8.17 7.72
CA THR A 155 -12.26 -8.56 6.39
C THR A 155 -10.77 -8.91 6.48
N ASN A 156 -10.18 -9.29 5.35
CA ASN A 156 -8.74 -9.56 5.25
C ASN A 156 -7.88 -8.29 5.23
N LEU A 157 -8.45 -7.09 5.42
CA LEU A 157 -7.72 -5.84 5.29
C LEU A 157 -6.59 -5.71 6.32
N LEU A 158 -6.81 -6.11 7.58
CA LEU A 158 -5.75 -6.15 8.59
C LEU A 158 -4.65 -7.16 8.24
N HIS A 159 -5.01 -8.32 7.68
CA HIS A 159 -4.05 -9.32 7.23
C HIS A 159 -3.14 -8.74 6.14
N TYR A 160 -3.71 -8.15 5.09
CA TYR A 160 -2.92 -7.53 4.04
C TYR A 160 -2.11 -6.33 4.52
N ALA A 161 -2.54 -5.60 5.54
CA ALA A 161 -1.74 -4.52 6.11
C ALA A 161 -0.55 -5.01 6.94
N ALA A 162 -0.73 -6.07 7.75
CA ALA A 162 0.28 -6.53 8.70
C ALA A 162 1.23 -7.60 8.13
N HIS A 163 0.71 -8.52 7.30
CA HIS A 163 1.44 -9.67 6.78
C HIS A 163 1.93 -9.46 5.34
N GLU A 164 1.13 -8.82 4.49
CA GLU A 164 1.39 -8.73 3.04
C GLU A 164 1.18 -7.30 2.49
N PRO A 165 1.89 -6.29 3.02
CA PRO A 165 1.64 -4.86 2.72
C PRO A 165 1.99 -4.43 1.30
N SER A 166 2.55 -5.33 0.50
CA SER A 166 2.85 -5.10 -0.91
C SER A 166 1.78 -5.62 -1.85
N MET A 167 0.79 -6.37 -1.34
CA MET A 167 -0.32 -6.86 -2.13
C MET A 167 -1.26 -5.72 -2.53
N SER A 168 -1.91 -5.85 -3.68
CA SER A 168 -2.76 -4.81 -4.28
C SER A 168 -3.97 -4.41 -3.43
N HIS A 169 -4.42 -5.27 -2.51
CA HIS A 169 -5.66 -5.10 -1.74
C HIS A 169 -5.78 -3.76 -1.00
N ILE A 170 -4.76 -3.38 -0.22
CA ILE A 170 -4.78 -2.14 0.59
C ILE A 170 -4.73 -0.89 -0.29
N TYR A 171 -4.01 -0.96 -1.41
CA TYR A 171 -3.88 0.13 -2.37
C TYR A 171 -5.20 0.35 -3.13
N SER A 172 -5.81 -0.74 -3.61
CA SER A 172 -7.12 -0.72 -4.25
C SER A 172 -8.19 -0.22 -3.29
N PHE A 173 -8.20 -0.68 -2.04
CA PHE A 173 -9.12 -0.18 -1.01
C PHE A 173 -9.01 1.35 -0.85
N ALA A 174 -7.79 1.88 -0.76
CA ALA A 174 -7.56 3.31 -0.65
C ALA A 174 -8.08 4.09 -1.87
N LEU A 175 -7.78 3.60 -3.08
CA LEU A 175 -8.22 4.22 -4.33
C LEU A 175 -9.75 4.19 -4.49
N PHE A 176 -10.41 3.08 -4.16
CA PHE A 176 -11.88 2.98 -4.21
C PHE A 176 -12.54 3.85 -3.14
N ALA A 177 -11.99 3.91 -1.93
CA ALA A 177 -12.49 4.81 -0.88
C ALA A 177 -12.36 6.28 -1.31
N TRP A 178 -11.23 6.65 -1.90
CA TRP A 178 -11.03 7.97 -2.49
C TRP A 178 -12.01 8.25 -3.64
N LEU A 179 -12.21 7.30 -4.54
CA LEU A 179 -13.16 7.43 -5.64
C LEU A 179 -14.58 7.69 -5.11
N LEU A 180 -15.06 6.90 -4.14
CA LEU A 180 -16.37 7.10 -3.51
C LEU A 180 -16.50 8.48 -2.86
N TYR A 181 -15.40 8.99 -2.28
CA TYR A 181 -15.36 10.32 -1.72
C TYR A 181 -15.41 11.42 -2.81
N ALA A 182 -14.69 11.25 -3.91
CA ALA A 182 -14.58 12.24 -4.99
C ALA A 182 -15.81 12.29 -5.91
N LEU A 183 -16.45 11.14 -6.13
CA LEU A 183 -17.48 10.94 -7.14
C LEU A 183 -18.70 11.87 -7.01
N PRO A 184 -19.28 12.14 -5.81
CA PRO A 184 -20.37 13.10 -5.69
C PRO A 184 -20.00 14.52 -6.12
N GLY A 185 -18.74 14.93 -5.92
CA GLY A 185 -18.24 16.23 -6.37
C GLY A 185 -18.15 16.29 -7.89
N PHE A 186 -17.61 15.23 -8.51
CA PHE A 186 -17.52 15.11 -9.96
C PHE A 186 -18.89 15.22 -10.64
N TYR A 187 -19.94 14.57 -10.11
CA TYR A 187 -21.28 14.64 -10.69
C TYR A 187 -21.99 15.99 -10.46
N ARG A 188 -21.67 16.71 -9.38
CA ARG A 188 -22.27 18.03 -9.11
C ARG A 188 -21.70 19.12 -10.00
N THR A 189 -20.42 19.02 -10.35
CA THR A 189 -19.74 19.91 -11.28
C THR A 189 -18.89 19.06 -12.22
N PRO A 190 -19.50 18.49 -13.28
CA PRO A 190 -18.72 17.75 -14.27
C PRO A 190 -17.77 18.72 -14.96
N GLY A 191 -16.47 18.55 -14.71
CA GLY A 191 -15.44 19.38 -15.32
C GLY A 191 -14.09 18.69 -15.26
N VAL A 192 -13.42 18.61 -16.42
CA VAL A 192 -11.96 18.51 -16.44
C VAL A 192 -11.46 19.78 -15.75
N GLY A 193 -10.59 19.63 -14.75
CA GLY A 193 -10.07 20.77 -13.99
C GLY A 193 -9.66 21.91 -14.92
N ARG A 194 -9.98 23.14 -14.50
CA ARG A 194 -9.34 24.33 -15.05
C ARG A 194 -7.85 24.29 -14.81
#